data_AF-A0A0K1S022-F1
#
_entry.id   AF-A0A0K1S022-F1
#
_cell.length_a   1.000
_cell.length_b   1.000
_cell.length_c   1.000
_cell.angle_alpha   90.00
_cell.angle_beta   90.00
_cell.angle_gamma   90.00
#
_symmetry.space_group_name_H-M   'P 1'
#
loop_
_entity.id
_entity.type
_entity.pdbx_description
1 polymer ?
#
loop_
_entity_poly.entity_id
_entity_poly.type
_entity_poly.pdbx_seq_one_letter_code
_entity_poly.pdbx_strand_id
1 'polypeptide(L)' 'MEALGVIPREDVGVYLTAKVGQSQCFISANHKLIKILVQQTGEFECLTPSEFVNKYLNSLNKKIRLF' A
#
# COMPACT_ATOMS: atom_id res chain seq x y z
N MET A 1 29.51 10.04 -10.09
CA MET A 1 28.99 10.24 -8.73
C MET A 1 27.49 10.11 -8.81
N GLU A 2 26.92 9.01 -8.30
CA GLU A 2 25.48 8.85 -8.24
C GLU A 2 24.94 9.80 -7.17
N ALA A 3 24.10 10.76 -7.57
CA ALA A 3 23.28 11.51 -6.64
C ALA A 3 22.21 10.55 -6.09
N LEU A 4 22.57 9.79 -5.06
CA LEU A 4 21.66 8.93 -4.33
C LEU A 4 20.53 9.80 -3.77
N GLY A 5 19.37 9.76 -4.43
CA GLY A 5 18.18 10.46 -3.98
C GLY A 5 17.93 10.14 -2.51
N VAL A 6 17.74 11.18 -1.70
CA VAL A 6 17.49 11.03 -0.27
C VAL A 6 16.12 10.37 -0.12
N ILE A 7 16.11 9.07 0.19
CA ILE A 7 14.90 8.39 0.60
C ILE A 7 14.47 9.01 1.93
N PRO A 8 13.25 9.58 2.05
CA PRO A 8 12.77 10.12 3.31
C PRO A 8 12.79 9.05 4.39
N ARG A 9 13.35 9.36 5.57
CA ARG A 9 13.40 8.39 6.70
C ARG A 9 12.01 7.88 7.08
N GLU A 10 11.00 8.73 6.91
CA GLU A 10 9.59 8.39 7.12
C GLU A 10 9.15 7.23 6.24
N ASP A 11 9.41 7.28 4.92
CA ASP A 11 9.01 6.23 3.97
C ASP A 11 9.62 4.88 4.33
N VAL A 12 10.88 4.88 4.78
CA VAL A 12 11.58 3.66 5.25
C VAL A 12 10.93 3.12 6.52
N GLY A 13 10.66 3.99 7.49
CA GLY A 13 10.01 3.61 8.75
C GLY A 13 8.63 3.00 8.52
N VAL A 14 7.84 3.61 7.64
CA VAL A 14 6.51 3.14 7.26
C VAL A 14 6.58 1.77 6.57
N TYR A 15 7.49 1.58 5.60
CA TYR A 15 7.68 0.28 4.95
C TYR A 15 8.08 -0.82 5.94
N LEU A 16 9.09 -0.56 6.78
CA LEU A 16 9.57 -1.54 7.76
C LEU A 16 8.50 -1.89 8.79
N THR A 17 7.71 -0.90 9.23
CA THR A 17 6.60 -1.14 10.15
C THR A 17 5.55 -2.04 9.52
N ALA A 18 5.16 -1.77 8.26
CA ALA A 18 4.19 -2.59 7.54
C ALA A 18 4.70 -4.04 7.34
N LYS A 19 5.98 -4.18 6.97
CA LYS A 19 6.65 -5.47 6.78
C LYS A 19 6.73 -6.28 8.08
N VAL A 20 7.31 -5.71 9.14
CA VAL A 20 7.48 -6.40 10.43
C VAL A 20 6.13 -6.70 11.07
N GLY A 21 5.16 -5.80 10.90
CA GLY A 21 3.78 -6.01 11.33
C GLY A 21 2.98 -6.99 10.47
N GLN A 22 3.58 -7.59 9.43
CA GLN A 22 2.94 -8.56 8.52
C GLN A 22 1.62 -8.03 7.93
N SER A 23 1.60 -6.74 7.59
CA SER A 23 0.43 -6.11 7.00
C SER A 23 0.12 -6.74 5.64
N GLN A 24 -1.14 -7.06 5.37
CA GLN A 24 -1.51 -7.62 4.06
C GLN A 24 -1.66 -6.54 2.98
N CYS A 25 -1.99 -5.31 3.36
CA CYS A 25 -2.26 -4.21 2.46
C CYS A 25 -1.77 -2.89 3.04
N PHE A 26 -1.15 -2.08 2.19
CA PHE A 26 -0.69 -0.74 2.45
C PHE A 26 -1.51 0.25 1.61
N ILE A 27 -2.05 1.29 2.25
CA ILE A 27 -3.00 2.22 1.62
C ILE A 27 -2.51 3.66 1.78
N SER A 28 -2.33 4.39 0.68
CA SER A 28 -2.28 5.85 0.68
C SER A 28 -2.27 6.45 -0.72
N ALA A 29 -2.32 7.77 -0.75
CA ALA A 29 -2.41 8.60 -1.94
C ALA A 29 -1.05 9.00 -2.56
N ASN A 30 0.09 8.85 -1.86
CA ASN A 30 1.39 9.34 -2.33
C ASN A 30 2.56 8.41 -1.98
N HIS A 31 3.07 7.64 -2.95
CA HIS A 31 3.91 6.48 -2.65
C HIS A 31 4.87 6.04 -3.76
N LYS A 32 5.49 6.96 -4.51
CA LYS A 32 6.37 6.51 -5.60
C LYS A 32 7.43 5.50 -5.11
N LEU A 33 8.00 5.73 -3.93
CA LEU A 33 8.97 4.82 -3.32
C LEU A 33 8.35 3.50 -2.82
N ILE A 34 7.34 3.56 -1.95
CA ILE A 34 6.75 2.34 -1.35
C ILE A 34 6.09 1.47 -2.42
N LYS A 35 5.45 2.06 -3.43
CA LYS A 35 4.88 1.32 -4.55
C LYS A 35 5.95 0.57 -5.35
N ILE A 36 7.11 1.20 -5.61
CA ILE A 36 8.23 0.54 -6.28
C ILE A 36 8.77 -0.62 -5.42
N LEU A 37 8.98 -0.38 -4.13
CA LEU A 37 9.46 -1.42 -3.20
C LEU A 37 8.50 -2.62 -3.18
N VAL A 38 7.20 -2.36 -3.02
CA VAL A 38 6.17 -3.39 -3.05
C VAL A 38 6.14 -4.14 -4.38
N GLN A 39 6.25 -3.45 -5.51
CA GLN A 39 6.30 -4.08 -6.83
C GLN A 39 7.53 -4.98 -7.00
N GLN A 40 8.66 -4.62 -6.39
CA GLN A 40 9.89 -5.41 -6.45
C GLN A 40 9.90 -6.59 -5.48
N THR A 41 9.35 -6.42 -4.27
CA THR A 41 9.45 -7.43 -3.19
C THR A 41 8.22 -8.32 -3.09
N GLY A 42 7.06 -7.86 -3.53
CA GLY A 42 5.79 -8.59 -3.44
C GLY A 42 5.29 -8.82 -2.01
N GLU A 43 5.84 -8.11 -1.02
CA GLU A 43 5.62 -8.42 0.40
C GLU A 43 4.21 -8.08 0.92
N PHE A 44 3.54 -7.10 0.32
CA PHE A 44 2.17 -6.72 0.67
C PHE A 44 1.50 -6.01 -0.49
N GLU A 45 0.17 -5.96 -0.51
CA GLU A 45 -0.55 -5.21 -1.55
C GLU A 45 -0.40 -3.69 -1.33
N CYS A 46 -0.22 -2.90 -2.39
CA CYS A 46 -0.22 -1.44 -2.29
C CYS A 46 -1.38 -0.87 -3.10
N LEU A 47 -2.31 -0.20 -2.43
CA LEU A 47 -3.51 0.37 -3.05
C LEU A 47 -3.63 1.86 -2.74
N THR A 48 -4.23 2.59 -3.66
CA THR A 48 -4.82 3.90 -3.35
C THR A 48 -6.09 3.70 -2.52
N PRO A 49 -6.56 4.73 -1.79
CA PRO A 49 -7.81 4.64 -1.04
C PRO A 49 -9.00 4.23 -1.92
N SER A 50 -9.10 4.76 -3.14
CA SER A 50 -10.17 4.41 -4.08
C SER A 50 -10.09 2.95 -4.54
N GLU A 51 -8.89 2.44 -4.85
CA GLU A 51 -8.68 1.03 -5.19
C GLU A 51 -9.03 0.11 -4.02
N PHE A 52 -8.65 0.46 -2.80
CA PHE A 52 -8.98 -0.30 -1.59
C PHE A 52 -10.49 -0.42 -1.39
N VAL A 53 -11.22 0.71 -1.44
CA VAL A 53 -12.68 0.75 -1.32
C VAL A 53 -13.33 -0.10 -2.41
N ASN A 54 -12.87 0.04 -3.66
CA ASN A 54 -13.40 -0.74 -4.77
C ASN A 54 -13.18 -2.25 -4.60
N LYS A 55 -12.00 -2.65 -4.14
CA LYS A 55 -11.63 -4.07 -4.01
C LYS A 55 -12.33 -4.74 -2.83
N TYR A 56 -12.34 -4.10 -1.66
CA TYR A 56 -12.77 -4.74 -0.42
C TYR A 56 -14.17 -4.32 0.04
N LEU A 57 -14.60 -3.08 -0.22
CA LEU A 57 -15.83 -2.54 0.34
C LEU A 57 -17.01 -2.57 -0.65
N ASN A 58 -16.77 -2.37 -1.94
CA ASN A 58 -17.85 -2.42 -2.94
C ASN A 58 -18.42 -3.84 -3.17
N SER A 59 -17.66 -4.89 -2.81
CA SER A 59 -18.18 -6.26 -2.75
C SER A 59 -19.24 -6.45 -1.66
N LEU A 60 -19.10 -5.75 -0.51
CA LEU A 60 -20.05 -5.82 0.62
C LEU A 60 -21.39 -5.14 0.28
N ASN A 61 -21.37 -4.02 -0.45
CA ASN A 61 -22.59 -3.30 -0.85
C ASN A 61 -23.48 -4.08 -1.83
N LYS A 62 -22.93 -5.04 -2.58
CA LYS A 62 -23.75 -5.94 -3.42
C LYS A 62 -24.46 -7.02 -2.60
N LYS A 63 -23.87 -7.50 -1.50
CA LYS A 63 -24.49 -8.49 -0.62
C LYS A 63 -25.63 -7.94 0.23
N ILE A 64 -25.54 -6.67 0.65
CA ILE A 64 -26.59 -6.05 1.49
C ILE A 64 -27.84 -5.68 0.68
N ARG A 65 -27.70 -5.43 -0.64
CA ARG A 65 -28.83 -5.14 -1.54
C ARG A 65 -29.56 -6.39 -2.08
N LEU A 66 -29.23 -7.57 -1.58
CA LEU A 66 -29.79 -8.86 -2.02
C LEU A 66 -30.70 -9.53 -0.97
N PHE A 67 -31.18 -8.75 0.01
CA PHE A 67 -32.21 -9.16 0.96
C PHE A 67 -33.37 -8.17 0.93
#